data_AF-A0A422NZK8-F1
#
_entry.id   AF-A0A422NZK8-F1
#
_cell.length_a   1.000
_cell.length_b   1.000
_cell.length_c   1.000
_cell.angle_alpha   90.00
_cell.angle_beta   90.00
_cell.angle_gamma   90.00
#
_symmetry.space_group_name_H-M   'P 1'
#
loop_
_entity.id
_entity.type
_entity.pdbx_description
1 polymer ?
#
loop_
_entity_poly.entity_id
_entity_poly.type
_entity_poly.pdbx_seq_one_letter_code
_entity_poly.pdbx_strand_id
1 'polypeptide(L)'
;MGLFGRVSFLVIAFLSAAYSAYALSEYRAAWCISRARIIIPKAVRRFHASLKRNGLARNCSHSPDKRTAKDADKPVAVQPGAAAKFSTSAGWSAETGALSGSLSCPVAFVDNAAFESNVHAVVSLLLESKKQIRLSTKGVHCPELLERAAALMERFSHPCSDYDIIAPGRLLVSGLLISNAAEALLWARRGTFPSLLLGEPVVDAVSAANYVEAMTLNATSKLRCLVVVDAVAQLELLWNAAKEWIFNGGYTRLGFDSAVESLQFDLMLRGNLSDDAPWSPSPCGKGSQPLRGSCHVSQLCDMVKEFNAKVSSEKLPVGIQFVIRGLWTHEDGLLSGTDMAPTPSHTTSCFIPARWCMRYPPLRWYKRHAAKQIQLRRCSMLEQLGYKKRPPPDEFLTSGGSSASLAYAAQDETLAEVCVAAGLLCGHHMDRYANSIFKPSLYFALAVTRVRPKRVLICSGFGHSLFGAVAVYPPQLRSTQCHGTHVDEDLEMGVMLSDGTSAEYFIGIGDPVVFRPKYSSTLLELVDSLLLITEEGEVSASMRTYRGEGWNIWA
;
A
#
# COMPACT_ATOMS: atom_id res chain seq x y z
N MET A 1 27.35 -37.23 -41.66
CA MET A 1 27.12 -35.95 -40.96
C MET A 1 28.39 -35.11 -41.07
N GLY A 2 28.37 -34.05 -41.89
CA GLY A 2 29.56 -33.24 -42.19
C GLY A 2 30.09 -32.44 -41.00
N LEU A 3 31.34 -31.99 -41.10
CA LEU A 3 32.06 -31.18 -40.10
C LEU A 3 31.22 -30.00 -39.55
N PHE A 4 30.44 -29.36 -40.43
CA PHE A 4 29.50 -28.28 -40.09
C PHE A 4 28.41 -28.70 -39.09
N GLY A 5 27.91 -29.94 -39.16
CA GLY A 5 26.91 -30.45 -38.20
C GLY A 5 27.51 -30.65 -36.82
N ARG A 6 28.74 -31.17 -36.71
CA ARG A 6 29.42 -31.38 -35.43
C ARG A 6 29.81 -30.07 -34.73
N VAL A 7 30.23 -29.06 -35.51
CA VAL A 7 30.48 -27.70 -34.99
C VAL A 7 29.18 -27.09 -34.47
N SER A 8 28.06 -27.25 -35.19
CA SER A 8 26.74 -26.78 -34.73
C SER A 8 26.30 -27.46 -33.43
N PHE A 9 26.48 -28.78 -33.29
CA PHE A 9 26.17 -29.51 -32.05
C PHE A 9 27.03 -29.06 -30.85
N LEU A 10 28.33 -28.84 -31.04
CA LEU A 10 29.21 -28.35 -29.98
C LEU A 10 28.85 -26.92 -29.54
N VAL A 11 28.51 -26.05 -30.50
CA VAL A 11 28.04 -24.69 -30.20
C VAL A 11 26.71 -24.71 -29.45
N ILE A 12 25.76 -25.56 -29.85
CA ILE A 12 24.47 -25.72 -29.15
C ILE A 12 24.69 -26.25 -27.73
N ALA A 13 25.56 -27.26 -27.55
CA ALA A 13 25.86 -27.81 -26.23
C ALA A 13 26.54 -26.78 -25.31
N PHE A 14 27.48 -26.00 -25.84
CA PHE A 14 28.16 -24.94 -25.09
C PHE A 14 27.19 -23.81 -24.69
N LEU A 15 26.34 -23.35 -25.62
CA LEU A 15 25.32 -22.34 -25.33
C LEU A 15 24.30 -22.85 -24.31
N SER A 16 23.89 -24.12 -24.38
CA SER A 16 23.00 -24.74 -23.42
C SER A 16 23.63 -24.85 -22.03
N ALA A 17 24.92 -25.21 -21.94
CA ALA A 17 25.64 -25.28 -20.67
C ALA A 17 25.84 -23.89 -20.05
N ALA A 18 26.22 -22.89 -20.85
CA ALA A 18 26.36 -21.50 -20.41
C ALA A 18 25.02 -20.92 -19.93
N TYR A 19 23.92 -21.19 -20.67
CA TYR A 19 22.58 -20.79 -20.26
C TYR A 19 22.17 -21.45 -18.94
N SER A 20 22.45 -22.75 -18.77
CA SER A 20 22.13 -23.48 -17.54
C SER A 20 22.90 -22.93 -16.33
N ALA A 21 24.18 -22.59 -16.50
CA ALA A 21 25.00 -21.98 -15.45
C ALA A 21 24.48 -20.60 -15.04
N TYR A 22 24.14 -19.75 -16.03
CA TYR A 22 23.56 -18.42 -15.79
C TYR A 22 22.18 -18.50 -15.12
N ALA A 23 21.31 -19.40 -15.59
CA ALA A 23 20.00 -19.66 -14.99
C ALA A 23 20.11 -20.07 -13.52
N LEU A 24 21.09 -20.91 -13.19
CA LEU A 24 21.29 -21.42 -11.83
C LEU A 24 21.82 -20.33 -10.88
N SER A 25 22.72 -19.45 -11.34
CA SER A 25 23.24 -18.35 -10.51
C SER A 25 22.16 -17.32 -10.19
N GLU A 26 21.40 -16.92 -11.20
CA GLU A 26 20.28 -15.96 -11.07
C GLU A 26 19.15 -16.54 -10.19
N TYR A 27 18.81 -17.82 -10.36
CA TYR A 27 17.88 -18.51 -9.48
C TYR A 27 18.35 -18.50 -8.02
N ARG A 28 19.62 -18.86 -7.79
CA ARG A 28 20.19 -18.90 -6.43
C ARG A 28 20.12 -17.53 -5.76
N ALA A 29 20.42 -16.45 -6.47
CA ALA A 29 20.33 -15.09 -5.93
C ALA A 29 18.88 -14.74 -5.52
N ALA A 30 17.92 -14.94 -6.42
CA ALA A 30 16.50 -14.68 -6.15
C ALA A 30 15.95 -15.56 -5.01
N TRP A 31 16.36 -16.83 -4.97
CA TRP A 31 15.99 -17.77 -3.91
C TRP A 31 16.57 -17.37 -2.55
N CYS A 32 17.83 -16.96 -2.49
CA CYS A 32 18.47 -16.49 -1.26
C CYS A 32 17.77 -15.24 -0.70
N ILE A 33 17.44 -14.26 -1.56
CA ILE A 33 16.69 -13.05 -1.16
C ILE A 33 15.32 -13.43 -0.62
N SER A 34 14.60 -14.30 -1.32
CA SER A 34 13.27 -14.78 -0.91
C SER A 34 13.34 -15.52 0.43
N ARG A 35 14.37 -16.35 0.65
CA ARG A 35 14.58 -17.07 1.91
C ARG A 35 14.99 -16.17 3.07
N ALA A 36 15.80 -15.13 2.82
CA ALA A 36 16.18 -14.18 3.86
C ALA A 36 14.95 -13.49 4.48
N ARG A 37 13.90 -13.27 3.68
CA ARG A 37 12.60 -12.72 4.16
C ARG A 37 11.75 -13.69 4.97
N ILE A 38 12.08 -14.99 4.97
CA ILE A 38 11.40 -16.00 5.78
C ILE A 38 11.97 -16.04 7.20
N ILE A 39 13.16 -15.45 7.42
CA ILE A 39 13.79 -15.41 8.74
C ILE A 39 13.04 -14.43 9.64
N ILE A 40 12.53 -14.93 10.76
CA ILE A 40 11.80 -14.13 11.75
C ILE A 40 12.77 -13.19 12.49
N PRO A 41 12.52 -11.86 12.47
CA PRO A 41 13.35 -10.89 13.17
C PRO A 41 13.49 -11.19 14.67
N LYS A 42 14.59 -10.73 15.26
CA LYS A 42 14.80 -10.84 16.72
C LYS A 42 13.72 -10.09 17.51
N ALA A 43 13.33 -8.90 17.04
CA ALA A 43 12.27 -8.08 17.60
C ALA A 43 10.96 -8.87 17.76
N VAL A 44 10.51 -9.51 16.68
CA VAL A 44 9.28 -10.32 16.65
C VAL A 44 9.34 -11.48 17.64
N ARG A 45 10.48 -12.17 17.76
CA ARG A 45 10.67 -13.27 18.72
C ARG A 45 10.63 -12.79 20.16
N ARG A 46 11.28 -11.66 20.47
CA ARG A 46 11.28 -11.05 21.80
C ARG A 46 9.89 -10.56 22.18
N PHE A 47 9.19 -9.90 21.26
CA PHE A 47 7.81 -9.47 21.45
C PHE A 47 6.86 -10.65 21.67
N HIS A 48 6.98 -11.74 20.90
CA HIS A 48 6.23 -12.98 21.12
C HIS A 48 6.46 -13.55 22.53
N ALA A 49 7.71 -13.58 23.00
CA ALA A 49 8.01 -14.03 24.36
C ALA A 49 7.39 -13.12 25.44
N SER A 50 7.25 -11.81 25.16
CA SER A 50 6.50 -10.87 26.01
C SER A 50 5.01 -11.21 26.04
N LEU A 51 4.38 -11.42 24.87
CA LEU A 51 2.97 -11.82 24.76
C LEU A 51 2.69 -13.13 25.50
N LYS A 52 3.58 -14.14 25.37
CA LYS A 52 3.44 -15.42 26.05
C LYS A 52 3.52 -15.30 27.57
N ARG A 53 4.45 -14.49 28.09
CA ARG A 53 4.57 -14.23 29.55
C ARG A 53 3.31 -13.55 30.10
N ASN A 54 2.76 -12.58 29.39
CA ASN A 54 1.53 -11.88 29.81
C ASN A 54 0.29 -12.78 29.78
N GLY A 55 0.20 -13.69 28.80
CA GLY A 55 -0.86 -14.70 28.74
C GLY A 55 -0.80 -15.68 29.92
N LEU A 56 0.40 -16.16 30.28
CA LEU A 56 0.61 -17.05 31.43
C LEU A 56 0.23 -16.39 32.76
N ALA A 57 0.54 -15.10 32.95
CA ALA A 57 0.17 -14.36 34.15
C ALA A 57 -1.36 -14.30 34.38
N ARG A 58 -2.17 -14.25 33.31
CA ARG A 58 -3.65 -14.33 33.40
C ARG A 58 -4.16 -15.73 33.73
N ASN A 59 -3.49 -16.78 33.24
CA ASN A 59 -3.90 -18.16 33.55
C ASN A 59 -3.64 -18.51 35.02
N CYS A 60 -2.58 -17.97 35.64
CA CYS A 60 -2.30 -18.16 37.07
C CYS A 60 -3.26 -17.39 38.00
N SER A 61 -3.96 -16.35 37.52
CA SER A 61 -4.99 -15.65 38.32
C SER A 61 -6.34 -16.36 38.36
N HIS A 62 -6.54 -17.43 37.58
CA HIS A 62 -7.67 -18.36 37.76
C HIS A 62 -7.28 -19.50 38.71
N SER A 63 -7.12 -19.17 39.99
CA SER A 63 -7.30 -20.17 41.05
C SER A 63 -8.75 -20.66 40.99
N PRO A 64 -9.04 -21.96 41.20
CA PRO A 64 -10.41 -22.42 41.29
C PRO A 64 -11.01 -21.84 42.57
N ASP A 65 -11.68 -20.70 42.43
CA ASP A 65 -12.54 -20.17 43.48
C ASP A 65 -13.53 -21.28 43.84
N LYS A 66 -13.36 -21.83 45.05
CA LYS A 66 -14.36 -22.66 45.72
C LYS A 66 -15.57 -21.78 45.98
N ARG A 67 -16.38 -21.52 44.95
CA ARG A 67 -17.75 -21.03 45.14
C ARG A 67 -18.58 -22.22 45.58
N THR A 68 -18.79 -22.29 46.88
CA THR A 68 -19.88 -23.08 47.46
C THR A 68 -21.20 -22.62 46.84
N ALA A 69 -22.02 -23.59 46.46
CA ALA A 69 -23.34 -23.36 45.91
C ALA A 69 -24.25 -22.70 46.96
N LYS A 70 -24.29 -21.36 46.99
CA LYS A 70 -25.36 -20.65 47.71
C LYS A 70 -25.73 -19.24 47.25
N ASP A 71 -25.09 -18.67 46.23
CA ASP A 71 -25.45 -17.34 45.70
C ASP A 71 -25.81 -17.38 44.21
N ALA A 72 -26.71 -18.29 43.83
CA ALA A 72 -27.33 -18.32 42.51
C ALA A 72 -28.78 -17.83 42.64
N ASP A 73 -28.95 -16.52 42.85
CA ASP A 73 -30.19 -15.81 42.49
C ASP A 73 -30.00 -14.30 42.65
N LYS A 74 -29.58 -13.65 41.55
CA LYS A 74 -29.93 -12.27 41.18
C LYS A 74 -29.26 -11.89 39.85
N PRO A 75 -30.02 -11.51 38.80
CA PRO A 75 -29.44 -10.97 37.59
C PRO A 75 -28.92 -9.55 37.86
N VAL A 76 -27.61 -9.35 37.71
CA VAL A 76 -26.99 -8.02 37.74
C VAL A 76 -27.21 -7.38 36.37
N ALA A 77 -28.03 -6.33 36.34
CA ALA A 77 -28.25 -5.52 35.15
C ALA A 77 -26.96 -4.77 34.77
N VAL A 78 -26.54 -4.94 33.51
CA VAL A 78 -25.45 -4.15 32.91
C VAL A 78 -26.01 -2.76 32.57
N GLN A 79 -25.52 -1.73 33.25
CA GLN A 79 -25.81 -0.35 32.88
C GLN A 79 -24.98 0.04 31.64
N PRO A 80 -25.55 0.76 30.65
CA PRO A 80 -24.82 1.25 29.50
C PRO A 80 -23.86 2.37 29.93
N GLY A 81 -22.56 2.13 29.76
CA GLY A 81 -21.52 3.13 30.00
C GLY A 81 -21.66 4.32 29.07
N ALA A 82 -21.67 5.51 29.67
CA ALA A 82 -21.88 6.80 29.02
C ALA A 82 -20.90 7.07 27.87
N ALA A 83 -21.45 7.57 26.76
CA ALA A 83 -20.70 8.15 25.66
C ALA A 83 -19.86 9.34 26.14
N ALA A 84 -18.53 9.20 26.13
CA ALA A 84 -17.62 10.31 26.38
C ALA A 84 -17.60 11.23 25.15
N LYS A 85 -17.95 12.50 25.37
CA LYS A 85 -18.03 13.57 24.37
C LYS A 85 -16.65 13.84 23.73
N PHE A 86 -16.67 14.03 22.42
CA PHE A 86 -15.54 14.54 21.63
C PHE A 86 -15.15 15.96 22.10
N SER A 87 -13.86 16.16 22.40
CA SER A 87 -13.24 17.45 22.66
C SER A 87 -12.20 17.71 21.58
N THR A 88 -12.52 18.63 20.68
CA THR A 88 -11.63 19.16 19.63
C THR A 88 -10.73 20.25 20.22
N SER A 89 -9.52 19.89 20.66
CA SER A 89 -8.31 20.75 20.71
C SER A 89 -7.27 20.18 21.69
N ALA A 90 -6.22 19.54 21.18
CA ALA A 90 -4.91 19.35 21.81
C ALA A 90 -4.01 18.73 20.74
N GLY A 91 -2.99 19.42 20.22
CA GLY A 91 -1.75 19.58 20.96
C GLY A 91 -0.94 18.30 20.83
N TRP A 92 0.00 18.26 19.88
CA TRP A 92 0.94 17.15 19.71
C TRP A 92 1.71 16.93 21.02
N SER A 93 1.32 15.89 21.75
CA SER A 93 2.17 15.23 22.73
C SER A 93 2.20 13.77 22.34
N ALA A 94 3.37 13.32 21.87
CA ALA A 94 3.70 11.91 21.87
C ALA A 94 3.53 11.42 23.32
N GLU A 95 2.43 10.74 23.62
CA GLU A 95 2.32 9.93 24.82
C GLU A 95 3.25 8.74 24.65
N THR A 96 4.55 8.97 24.85
CA THR A 96 5.58 7.97 25.14
C THR A 96 5.45 7.47 26.58
N GLY A 97 4.21 7.33 27.07
CA GLY A 97 3.93 6.51 28.23
C GLY A 97 4.18 5.08 27.80
N ALA A 98 5.16 4.41 28.40
CA ALA A 98 5.30 2.96 28.27
C ALA A 98 3.89 2.37 28.46
N LEU A 99 3.32 1.78 27.41
CA LEU A 99 2.03 1.09 27.47
C LEU A 99 2.24 -0.17 28.32
N SER A 100 2.35 0.02 29.64
CA SER A 100 2.57 -1.00 30.66
C SER A 100 1.26 -1.73 31.01
N GLY A 101 0.28 -1.72 30.11
CA GLY A 101 -0.90 -2.57 30.19
C GLY A 101 -0.56 -4.00 29.75
N SER A 102 -1.25 -4.99 30.32
CA SER A 102 -1.10 -6.39 29.87
C SER A 102 -1.57 -6.51 28.42
N LEU A 103 -0.64 -6.57 27.47
CA LEU A 103 -0.95 -6.80 26.06
C LEU A 103 -1.51 -8.21 25.88
N SER A 104 -2.64 -8.34 25.18
CA SER A 104 -3.25 -9.62 24.82
C SER A 104 -3.60 -9.68 23.34
N CYS A 105 -3.65 -10.90 22.79
CA CYS A 105 -4.13 -11.11 21.42
C CYS A 105 -5.65 -10.89 21.34
N PRO A 106 -6.21 -10.50 20.18
CA PRO A 106 -5.50 -10.22 18.92
C PRO A 106 -4.73 -8.90 18.97
N VAL A 107 -3.56 -8.85 18.33
CA VAL A 107 -2.73 -7.63 18.25
C VAL A 107 -2.02 -7.54 16.91
N ALA A 108 -2.04 -6.35 16.28
CA ALA A 108 -1.25 -6.04 15.10
C ALA A 108 -0.04 -5.17 15.49
N PHE A 109 1.11 -5.43 14.89
CA PHE A 109 2.35 -4.74 15.24
C PHE A 109 3.33 -4.63 14.06
N VAL A 110 4.19 -3.63 14.13
CA VAL A 110 5.25 -3.35 13.17
C VAL A 110 6.62 -3.40 13.84
N ASP A 111 7.53 -4.18 13.26
CA ASP A 111 8.96 -4.12 13.55
C ASP A 111 9.51 -2.77 13.05
N ASN A 112 9.80 -1.85 13.98
CA ASN A 112 10.19 -0.49 13.64
C ASN A 112 11.54 -0.44 12.90
N ALA A 113 12.48 -1.32 13.22
CA ALA A 113 13.78 -1.36 12.55
C ALA A 113 13.65 -1.85 11.10
N ALA A 114 12.79 -2.86 10.87
CA ALA A 114 12.49 -3.31 9.51
C ALA A 114 11.73 -2.23 8.70
N PHE A 115 10.79 -1.53 9.33
CA PHE A 115 10.08 -0.41 8.72
C PHE A 115 11.01 0.75 8.34
N GLU A 116 11.88 1.19 9.25
CA GLU A 116 12.88 2.24 8.97
C GLU A 116 13.86 1.81 7.87
N SER A 117 14.31 0.55 7.88
CA SER A 117 15.14 0.00 6.80
C SER A 117 14.43 0.03 5.44
N ASN A 118 13.11 -0.18 5.41
CA ASN A 118 12.33 -0.09 4.17
C ASN A 118 12.21 1.35 3.68
N VAL A 119 11.95 2.29 4.60
CA VAL A 119 11.90 3.72 4.29
C VAL A 119 13.24 4.18 3.72
N HIS A 120 14.35 3.85 4.40
CA HIS A 120 15.70 4.18 3.91
C HIS A 120 15.97 3.59 2.53
N ALA A 121 15.60 2.32 2.28
CA ALA A 121 15.83 1.69 0.98
C ALA A 121 15.09 2.39 -0.17
N VAL A 122 13.87 2.91 0.08
CA VAL A 122 13.12 3.72 -0.89
C VAL A 122 13.84 5.05 -1.14
N VAL A 123 14.25 5.73 -0.07
CA VAL A 123 14.92 7.03 -0.14
C VAL A 123 16.22 6.92 -0.93
N SER A 124 17.11 5.97 -0.58
CA SER A 124 18.38 5.79 -1.28
C SER A 124 18.17 5.61 -2.79
N LEU A 125 17.22 4.75 -3.18
CA LEU A 125 16.97 4.45 -4.58
C LEU A 125 16.37 5.64 -5.36
N LEU A 126 15.48 6.42 -4.74
CA LEU A 126 14.82 7.54 -5.42
C LEU A 126 15.65 8.84 -5.39
N LEU A 127 16.54 9.01 -4.41
CA LEU A 127 17.53 10.09 -4.41
C LEU A 127 18.57 9.90 -5.52
N GLU A 128 19.07 8.68 -5.71
CA GLU A 128 20.01 8.35 -6.81
C GLU A 128 19.41 8.70 -8.18
N SER A 129 18.10 8.51 -8.34
CA SER A 129 17.37 8.82 -9.58
C SER A 129 16.76 10.22 -9.62
N LYS A 130 16.97 11.06 -8.60
CA LYS A 130 16.46 12.44 -8.48
C LYS A 130 14.94 12.55 -8.64
N LYS A 131 14.20 11.59 -8.07
CA LYS A 131 12.73 11.52 -8.14
C LYS A 131 12.09 11.82 -6.79
N GLN A 132 10.91 12.44 -6.84
CA GLN A 132 10.08 12.60 -5.66
C GLN A 132 9.33 11.31 -5.32
N ILE A 133 8.89 11.22 -4.07
CA ILE A 133 8.08 10.14 -3.52
C ILE A 133 6.68 10.66 -3.30
N ARG A 134 5.68 9.93 -3.80
CA ARG A 134 4.29 10.09 -3.34
C ARG A 134 3.86 8.88 -2.54
N LEU A 135 3.45 9.10 -1.31
CA LEU A 135 3.01 8.02 -0.43
C LEU A 135 1.56 7.67 -0.75
N SER A 136 1.28 6.39 -1.00
CA SER A 136 -0.11 5.95 -1.19
C SER A 136 -0.75 5.51 0.13
N THR A 137 -1.96 5.97 0.37
CA THR A 137 -2.71 5.64 1.59
C THR A 137 -3.26 4.21 1.59
N LYS A 138 -3.64 3.71 0.40
CA LYS A 138 -4.25 2.38 0.16
C LYS A 138 -3.45 1.21 0.71
N GLY A 139 -2.14 1.36 0.85
CA GLY A 139 -1.28 0.27 1.35
C GLY A 139 -1.07 0.27 2.86
N VAL A 140 -1.47 1.34 3.56
CA VAL A 140 -1.05 1.64 4.94
C VAL A 140 -2.23 1.90 5.87
N HIS A 141 -3.30 2.58 5.44
CA HIS A 141 -4.52 2.84 6.23
C HIS A 141 -4.29 3.28 7.70
N CYS A 142 -3.17 3.96 7.95
CA CYS A 142 -2.74 4.42 9.26
C CYS A 142 -2.09 5.80 9.06
N PRO A 143 -2.82 6.88 9.37
CA PRO A 143 -2.36 8.24 9.08
C PRO A 143 -1.06 8.57 9.84
N GLU A 144 -0.98 8.23 11.12
CA GLU A 144 0.22 8.46 11.94
C GLU A 144 1.45 7.73 11.38
N LEU A 145 1.27 6.53 10.84
CA LEU A 145 2.38 5.77 10.23
C LEU A 145 2.83 6.39 8.90
N LEU A 146 1.91 6.96 8.11
CA LEU A 146 2.24 7.70 6.88
C LEU A 146 3.00 8.98 7.19
N GLU A 147 2.57 9.73 8.20
CA GLU A 147 3.26 10.94 8.69
C GLU A 147 4.67 10.58 9.19
N ARG A 148 4.79 9.49 9.96
CA ARG A 148 6.10 8.96 10.38
C ARG A 148 6.96 8.56 9.18
N ALA A 149 6.40 7.87 8.19
CA ALA A 149 7.13 7.49 6.99
C ALA A 149 7.68 8.73 6.27
N ALA A 150 6.85 9.76 6.08
CA ALA A 150 7.24 11.01 5.45
C ALA A 150 8.36 11.72 6.21
N ALA A 151 8.23 11.86 7.52
CA ALA A 151 9.25 12.49 8.36
C ALA A 151 10.60 11.72 8.31
N LEU A 152 10.56 10.38 8.31
CA LEU A 152 11.75 9.56 8.15
C LEU A 152 12.38 9.71 6.75
N MET A 153 11.55 9.82 5.70
CA MET A 153 12.03 10.02 4.33
C MET A 153 12.81 11.33 4.19
N GLU A 154 12.25 12.43 4.68
CA GLU A 154 12.93 13.74 4.68
C GLU A 154 14.18 13.73 5.55
N ARG A 155 14.15 13.04 6.71
CA ARG A 155 15.34 12.90 7.55
C ARG A 155 16.46 12.15 6.83
N PHE A 156 16.15 11.08 6.12
CA PHE A 156 17.15 10.29 5.39
C PHE A 156 17.64 10.98 4.11
N SER A 157 16.91 11.96 3.56
CA SER A 157 17.39 12.76 2.43
C SER A 157 18.43 13.82 2.78
N HIS A 158 18.54 14.18 4.07
CA HIS A 158 19.49 15.17 4.56
C HIS A 158 20.45 14.57 5.60
N PRO A 159 21.48 13.80 5.16
CA PRO A 159 22.37 13.08 6.07
C PRO A 159 23.42 13.96 6.81
N CYS A 160 23.49 15.28 6.59
CA CYS A 160 24.41 16.19 7.29
C CYS A 160 23.67 17.35 7.98
N SER A 161 23.86 17.46 9.29
CA SER A 161 23.46 18.60 10.14
C SER A 161 24.30 19.86 9.90
N ASP A 162 25.55 19.69 9.46
CA ASP A 162 26.58 20.76 9.57
C ASP A 162 26.77 21.59 8.28
N TYR A 163 26.01 21.28 7.22
CA TYR A 163 25.93 22.11 6.03
C TYR A 163 24.46 22.36 5.70
N ASP A 164 23.88 23.33 6.42
CA ASP A 164 22.72 24.09 5.94
C ASP A 164 23.13 24.87 4.68
N ILE A 165 23.27 24.17 3.55
CA ILE A 165 23.07 24.81 2.27
C ILE A 165 21.56 24.96 2.16
N ILE A 166 21.09 26.18 2.44
CA ILE A 166 19.83 26.71 1.97
C ILE A 166 19.81 26.54 0.43
N ALA A 167 19.43 25.36 -0.05
CA ALA A 167 18.53 25.30 -1.17
C ALA A 167 17.14 25.24 -0.53
N PRO A 168 16.20 26.13 -0.88
CA PRO A 168 14.79 25.89 -0.61
C PRO A 168 14.39 24.70 -1.50
N GLY A 169 14.78 23.50 -1.05
CA GLY A 169 14.77 22.28 -1.81
C GLY A 169 13.37 21.73 -1.85
N ARG A 170 12.91 21.40 -3.05
CA ARG A 170 11.70 20.63 -3.31
C ARG A 170 11.69 19.39 -2.38
N LEU A 171 10.65 19.25 -1.55
CA LEU A 171 10.47 18.13 -0.61
C LEU A 171 10.68 16.78 -1.30
N LEU A 172 11.32 15.82 -0.64
CA LEU A 172 11.46 14.48 -1.21
C LEU A 172 10.08 13.82 -1.33
N VAL A 173 9.24 13.98 -0.32
CA VAL A 173 7.85 13.54 -0.29
C VAL A 173 6.95 14.64 -0.85
N SER A 174 6.47 14.44 -2.06
CA SER A 174 5.64 15.43 -2.76
C SER A 174 4.23 15.53 -2.19
N GLY A 175 3.72 14.46 -1.58
CA GLY A 175 2.38 14.39 -1.04
C GLY A 175 1.81 12.97 -0.96
N LEU A 176 0.48 12.89 -0.94
CA LEU A 176 -0.25 11.63 -0.87
C LEU A 176 -0.91 11.27 -2.20
N LEU A 177 -1.00 9.96 -2.47
CA LEU A 177 -1.91 9.35 -3.44
C LEU A 177 -3.05 8.68 -2.65
N ILE A 178 -4.25 9.21 -2.84
CA ILE A 178 -5.46 8.83 -2.12
C ILE A 178 -6.45 8.15 -3.06
N SER A 179 -7.27 7.25 -2.52
CA SER A 179 -8.08 6.34 -3.34
C SER A 179 -9.49 6.86 -3.60
N ASN A 180 -10.02 7.73 -2.75
CA ASN A 180 -11.35 8.31 -2.91
C ASN A 180 -11.41 9.75 -2.36
N ALA A 181 -12.48 10.46 -2.70
CA ALA A 181 -12.63 11.87 -2.35
C ALA A 181 -12.96 12.12 -0.87
N ALA A 182 -13.62 11.20 -0.18
CA ALA A 182 -13.84 11.31 1.27
C ALA A 182 -12.51 11.28 2.04
N GLU A 183 -11.58 10.43 1.59
CA GLU A 183 -10.21 10.38 2.09
C GLU A 183 -9.43 11.65 1.72
N ALA A 184 -9.68 12.27 0.55
CA ALA A 184 -9.11 13.58 0.23
C ALA A 184 -9.51 14.65 1.24
N LEU A 185 -10.79 14.67 1.62
CA LEU A 185 -11.31 15.59 2.61
C LEU A 185 -10.72 15.34 4.01
N LEU A 186 -10.50 14.09 4.39
CA LEU A 186 -9.74 13.72 5.61
C LEU A 186 -8.41 14.43 5.65
N TRP A 187 -7.58 14.16 4.65
CA TRP A 187 -6.21 14.59 4.64
C TRP A 187 -6.10 16.10 4.45
N ALA A 188 -7.04 16.70 3.73
CA ALA A 188 -7.15 18.15 3.65
C ALA A 188 -7.40 18.77 5.05
N ARG A 189 -8.34 18.23 5.83
CA ARG A 189 -8.59 18.68 7.21
C ARG A 189 -7.40 18.45 8.12
N ARG A 190 -6.68 17.35 7.93
CA ARG A 190 -5.49 17.01 8.71
C ARG A 190 -4.31 17.93 8.41
N GLY A 191 -4.18 18.38 7.15
CA GLY A 191 -3.25 19.45 6.75
C GLY A 191 -1.77 19.10 6.86
N THR A 192 -1.41 17.82 6.96
CA THR A 192 -0.03 17.37 7.21
C THR A 192 0.80 17.12 5.94
N PHE A 193 0.16 17.09 4.77
CA PHE A 193 0.83 16.94 3.48
C PHE A 193 0.53 18.12 2.56
N PRO A 194 1.51 18.59 1.76
CA PRO A 194 1.35 19.76 0.91
C PRO A 194 0.59 19.49 -0.39
N SER A 195 0.44 18.21 -0.79
CA SER A 195 -0.28 17.83 -2.00
C SER A 195 -1.06 16.53 -1.83
N LEU A 196 -2.26 16.49 -2.40
CA LEU A 196 -3.13 15.33 -2.43
C LEU A 196 -3.49 15.03 -3.89
N LEU A 197 -3.18 13.82 -4.35
CA LEU A 197 -3.57 13.33 -5.67
C LEU A 197 -4.67 12.27 -5.49
N LEU A 198 -5.89 12.60 -5.90
CA LEU A 198 -6.99 11.65 -6.00
C LEU A 198 -6.74 10.73 -7.20
N GLY A 199 -6.27 9.51 -6.93
CA GLY A 199 -5.73 8.58 -7.92
C GLY A 199 -6.77 7.87 -8.80
N GLU A 200 -8.04 7.92 -8.39
CA GLU A 200 -9.18 7.38 -9.14
C GLU A 200 -10.12 8.53 -9.53
N PRO A 201 -10.71 8.50 -10.74
CA PRO A 201 -11.66 9.54 -11.13
C PRO A 201 -12.91 9.58 -10.26
N VAL A 202 -13.49 10.78 -10.14
CA VAL A 202 -14.76 11.00 -9.46
C VAL A 202 -15.90 10.37 -10.26
N VAL A 203 -16.75 9.58 -9.60
CA VAL A 203 -17.83 8.82 -10.25
C VAL A 203 -19.24 9.29 -9.90
N ASP A 204 -19.38 10.12 -8.87
CA ASP A 204 -20.67 10.60 -8.37
C ASP A 204 -20.58 12.01 -7.79
N ALA A 205 -21.74 12.61 -7.52
CA ALA A 205 -21.84 13.99 -7.02
C ALA A 205 -21.32 14.16 -5.59
N VAL A 206 -21.45 13.15 -4.72
CA VAL A 206 -20.96 13.19 -3.33
C VAL A 206 -19.43 13.19 -3.31
N SER A 207 -18.83 12.32 -4.12
CA SER A 207 -17.39 12.29 -4.36
C SER A 207 -16.89 13.62 -4.94
N ALA A 208 -17.61 14.23 -5.87
CA ALA A 208 -17.28 15.54 -6.41
C ALA A 208 -17.32 16.64 -5.34
N ALA A 209 -18.38 16.66 -4.53
CA ALA A 209 -18.55 17.62 -3.44
C ALA A 209 -17.45 17.48 -2.37
N ASN A 210 -17.10 16.25 -1.98
CA ASN A 210 -16.00 15.98 -1.05
C ASN A 210 -14.66 16.49 -1.59
N TYR A 211 -14.41 16.31 -2.90
CA TYR A 211 -13.20 16.82 -3.54
C TYR A 211 -13.17 18.37 -3.56
N VAL A 212 -14.29 19.01 -3.93
CA VAL A 212 -14.40 20.48 -3.94
C VAL A 212 -14.21 21.06 -2.54
N GLU A 213 -14.81 20.45 -1.51
CA GLU A 213 -14.61 20.88 -0.13
C GLU A 213 -13.14 20.67 0.29
N ALA A 214 -12.52 19.54 -0.09
CA ALA A 214 -11.11 19.27 0.22
C ALA A 214 -10.15 20.31 -0.39
N MET A 215 -10.34 20.67 -1.67
CA MET A 215 -9.49 21.65 -2.34
C MET A 215 -9.71 23.09 -1.86
N THR A 216 -10.86 23.39 -1.26
CA THR A 216 -11.22 24.74 -0.77
C THR A 216 -11.03 24.94 0.73
N LEU A 217 -10.82 23.86 1.50
CA LEU A 217 -10.71 23.89 2.96
C LEU A 217 -9.51 24.70 3.50
N ASN A 218 -8.53 25.01 2.64
CA ASN A 218 -7.17 25.30 3.05
C ASN A 218 -6.54 26.46 2.26
N ALA A 219 -7.24 27.60 2.18
CA ALA A 219 -6.76 28.80 1.50
C ALA A 219 -5.38 29.28 2.04
N THR A 220 -5.10 29.06 3.32
CA THR A 220 -3.89 29.50 4.02
C THR A 220 -2.73 28.50 3.95
N SER A 221 -2.99 27.19 3.78
CA SER A 221 -1.95 26.15 3.90
C SER A 221 -1.29 25.75 2.58
N LYS A 222 -1.63 26.40 1.46
CA LYS A 222 -1.10 26.11 0.11
C LYS A 222 -1.23 24.62 -0.28
N LEU A 223 -2.26 23.94 0.21
CA LEU A 223 -2.55 22.55 -0.14
C LEU A 223 -2.88 22.44 -1.63
N ARG A 224 -2.13 21.62 -2.36
CA ARG A 224 -2.39 21.34 -3.78
C ARG A 224 -3.18 20.05 -3.96
N CYS A 225 -4.45 20.16 -4.32
CA CYS A 225 -5.28 19.03 -4.71
C CYS A 225 -5.22 18.80 -6.24
N LEU A 226 -4.92 17.55 -6.63
CA LEU A 226 -4.97 17.09 -8.01
C LEU A 226 -6.00 15.98 -8.14
N VAL A 227 -6.70 15.92 -9.26
CA VAL A 227 -7.70 14.87 -9.56
C VAL A 227 -7.38 14.17 -10.86
N VAL A 228 -7.44 12.84 -10.82
CA VAL A 228 -7.28 12.02 -12.02
C VAL A 228 -8.56 12.05 -12.87
N VAL A 229 -8.41 12.25 -14.17
CA VAL A 229 -9.52 12.24 -15.14
C VAL A 229 -9.18 11.46 -16.40
N ASP A 230 -10.19 10.83 -16.97
CA ASP A 230 -10.15 10.18 -18.29
C ASP A 230 -11.40 10.45 -19.15
N ALA A 231 -12.41 11.16 -18.63
CA ALA A 231 -13.62 11.52 -19.38
C ALA A 231 -14.21 12.87 -18.98
N VAL A 232 -14.88 13.54 -19.92
CA VAL A 232 -15.56 14.83 -19.68
C VAL A 232 -16.70 14.74 -18.67
N ALA A 233 -17.39 13.58 -18.58
CA ALA A 233 -18.45 13.37 -17.59
C ALA A 233 -17.96 13.61 -16.15
N GLN A 234 -16.67 13.36 -15.87
CA GLN A 234 -16.06 13.62 -14.56
C GLN A 234 -15.89 15.13 -14.32
N LEU A 235 -15.59 15.89 -15.37
CA LEU A 235 -15.53 17.36 -15.30
C LEU A 235 -16.92 17.95 -15.03
N GLU A 236 -17.97 17.37 -15.61
CA GLU A 236 -19.35 17.78 -15.33
C GLU A 236 -19.73 17.57 -13.86
N LEU A 237 -19.35 16.43 -13.25
CA LEU A 237 -19.56 16.19 -11.82
C LEU A 237 -18.84 17.22 -10.95
N LEU A 238 -17.55 17.46 -11.22
CA LEU A 238 -16.74 18.45 -10.49
C LEU A 238 -17.29 19.86 -10.67
N TRP A 239 -17.71 20.21 -11.89
CA TRP A 239 -18.29 21.51 -12.20
C TRP A 239 -19.60 21.73 -11.46
N ASN A 240 -20.50 20.74 -11.45
CA ASN A 240 -21.78 20.83 -10.74
C ASN A 240 -21.56 21.00 -9.22
N ALA A 241 -20.66 20.23 -8.63
CA ALA A 241 -20.29 20.37 -7.23
C ALA A 241 -19.69 21.75 -6.91
N ALA A 242 -18.84 22.28 -7.79
CA ALA A 242 -18.28 23.62 -7.66
C ALA A 242 -19.37 24.69 -7.73
N LYS A 243 -20.35 24.56 -8.64
CA LYS A 243 -21.49 25.49 -8.73
C LYS A 243 -22.32 25.51 -7.47
N GLU A 244 -22.63 24.34 -6.91
CA GLU A 244 -23.36 24.23 -5.65
C GLU A 244 -22.57 24.88 -4.50
N TRP A 245 -21.28 24.62 -4.41
CA TRP A 245 -20.40 25.24 -3.42
C TRP A 245 -20.33 26.77 -3.55
N ILE A 246 -20.25 27.30 -4.77
CA ILE A 246 -20.29 28.75 -5.04
C ILE A 246 -21.66 29.33 -4.65
N PHE A 247 -22.75 28.69 -5.04
CA PHE A 247 -24.11 29.16 -4.73
C PHE A 247 -24.37 29.23 -3.22
N ASN A 248 -23.78 28.30 -2.46
CA ASN A 248 -23.83 28.28 -1.00
C ASN A 248 -22.88 29.31 -0.33
N GLY A 249 -22.27 30.21 -1.11
CA GLY A 249 -21.39 31.26 -0.61
C GLY A 249 -20.01 30.78 -0.18
N GLY A 250 -19.58 29.57 -0.58
CA GLY A 250 -18.31 28.97 -0.18
C GLY A 250 -17.09 29.83 -0.53
N TYR A 251 -17.16 30.56 -1.64
CA TYR A 251 -16.09 31.45 -2.12
C TYR A 251 -15.73 32.57 -1.15
N THR A 252 -16.66 33.00 -0.29
CA THR A 252 -16.36 33.99 0.74
C THR A 252 -15.33 33.49 1.76
N ARG A 253 -15.25 32.16 1.98
CA ARG A 253 -14.22 31.55 2.83
C ARG A 253 -12.81 31.68 2.26
N LEU A 254 -12.68 31.82 0.94
CA LEU A 254 -11.40 32.02 0.27
C LEU A 254 -10.99 33.49 0.19
N GLY A 255 -11.84 34.42 0.68
CA GLY A 255 -11.63 35.85 0.51
C GLY A 255 -11.82 36.33 -0.93
N PHE A 256 -12.58 35.57 -1.73
CA PHE A 256 -12.84 35.96 -3.11
C PHE A 256 -13.87 37.08 -3.15
N ASP A 257 -13.39 38.32 -3.27
CA ASP A 257 -14.20 39.54 -3.19
C ASP A 257 -14.71 40.03 -4.57
N SER A 258 -14.26 39.43 -5.69
CA SER A 258 -14.62 39.89 -7.04
C SER A 258 -14.60 38.80 -8.14
N ALA A 259 -15.29 39.07 -9.26
CA ALA A 259 -15.49 38.17 -10.40
C ALA A 259 -14.24 37.85 -11.25
N VAL A 260 -13.05 38.32 -10.85
CA VAL A 260 -11.79 38.10 -11.60
C VAL A 260 -11.08 36.83 -11.13
N GLU A 261 -11.43 36.31 -9.96
CA GLU A 261 -10.81 35.11 -9.40
C GLU A 261 -11.49 33.84 -9.92
N SER A 262 -10.68 32.81 -10.18
CA SER A 262 -11.17 31.55 -10.72
C SER A 262 -10.73 30.37 -9.85
N LEU A 263 -11.67 29.46 -9.59
CA LEU A 263 -11.39 28.19 -8.95
C LEU A 263 -10.72 27.27 -9.97
N GLN A 264 -9.44 27.01 -9.75
CA GLN A 264 -8.64 26.16 -10.63
C GLN A 264 -8.64 24.70 -10.18
N PHE A 265 -9.05 23.81 -11.07
CA PHE A 265 -8.96 22.36 -10.92
C PHE A 265 -7.70 21.84 -11.61
N ASP A 266 -6.75 21.32 -10.83
CA ASP A 266 -5.53 20.71 -11.35
C ASP A 266 -5.80 19.24 -11.75
N LEU A 267 -5.80 18.97 -13.05
CA LEU A 267 -6.13 17.67 -13.64
C LEU A 267 -4.87 16.84 -13.93
N MET A 268 -4.92 15.56 -13.60
CA MET A 268 -3.96 14.54 -14.02
C MET A 268 -4.64 13.58 -15.00
N LEU A 269 -4.11 13.43 -16.21
CA LEU A 269 -4.71 12.50 -17.17
C LEU A 269 -4.38 11.06 -16.79
N ARG A 270 -5.37 10.17 -16.78
CA ARG A 270 -5.16 8.73 -16.49
C ARG A 270 -4.68 8.00 -17.74
N GLY A 271 -3.41 7.58 -17.75
CA GLY A 271 -2.86 6.70 -18.78
C GLY A 271 -2.89 5.23 -18.34
N ASN A 272 -3.42 4.35 -19.20
CA ASN A 272 -3.27 2.90 -19.03
C ASN A 272 -2.18 2.38 -19.97
N LEU A 273 -1.21 1.67 -19.39
CA LEU A 273 -0.03 1.17 -20.09
C LEU A 273 -0.11 -0.34 -20.39
N SER A 274 -1.23 -1.01 -20.10
CA SER A 274 -1.46 -2.46 -20.29
C SER A 274 -1.57 -2.92 -21.73
N ASP A 275 -1.13 -4.16 -21.97
CA ASP A 275 -0.92 -4.77 -23.29
C ASP A 275 -2.11 -5.62 -23.81
N ASP A 276 -3.25 -5.66 -23.12
CA ASP A 276 -4.33 -6.57 -23.53
C ASP A 276 -5.04 -6.14 -24.85
N ALA A 277 -4.66 -6.87 -25.91
CA ALA A 277 -5.40 -7.50 -27.03
C ALA A 277 -6.51 -6.71 -27.79
N PRO A 278 -6.77 -7.03 -29.08
CA PRO A 278 -7.45 -6.13 -30.01
C PRO A 278 -8.90 -5.92 -29.57
N TRP A 279 -9.30 -4.64 -29.58
CA TRP A 279 -10.68 -4.16 -29.64
C TRP A 279 -11.74 -5.28 -29.65
N SER A 280 -12.25 -5.66 -28.47
CA SER A 280 -13.56 -6.31 -28.43
C SER A 280 -14.58 -5.19 -28.57
N PRO A 281 -15.42 -5.16 -29.62
CA PRO A 281 -16.58 -4.28 -29.62
C PRO A 281 -17.53 -4.80 -28.54
N SER A 282 -17.41 -4.28 -27.32
CA SER A 282 -18.46 -4.44 -26.34
C SER A 282 -19.72 -3.81 -26.93
N PRO A 283 -20.84 -4.54 -27.03
CA PRO A 283 -22.08 -3.94 -27.51
C PRO A 283 -22.48 -2.83 -26.53
N CYS A 284 -22.78 -1.64 -27.07
CA CYS A 284 -23.32 -0.45 -26.41
C CYS A 284 -23.41 -0.49 -24.88
N GLY A 285 -22.38 0.06 -24.23
CA GLY A 285 -22.37 0.41 -22.81
C GLY A 285 -21.15 1.27 -22.54
N LYS A 286 -21.29 2.60 -22.70
CA LYS A 286 -20.22 3.61 -22.59
C LYS A 286 -19.71 3.72 -21.14
N GLY A 287 -18.84 2.81 -20.71
CA GLY A 287 -17.95 3.05 -19.58
C GLY A 287 -16.71 3.81 -20.04
N SER A 288 -16.21 4.76 -19.24
CA SER A 288 -14.92 5.42 -19.50
C SER A 288 -13.81 4.36 -19.56
N GLN A 289 -12.99 4.39 -20.62
CA GLN A 289 -11.78 3.58 -20.71
C GLN A 289 -10.57 4.49 -20.53
N PRO A 290 -9.57 4.10 -19.71
CA PRO A 290 -8.39 4.92 -19.48
C PRO A 290 -7.62 5.17 -20.80
N LEU A 291 -6.89 6.28 -20.87
CA LEU A 291 -6.24 6.73 -22.10
C LEU A 291 -5.14 5.72 -22.49
N ARG A 292 -5.33 5.03 -23.61
CA ARG A 292 -4.42 3.96 -24.08
C ARG A 292 -3.33 4.42 -25.05
N GLY A 293 -3.37 5.67 -25.51
CA GLY A 293 -2.40 6.17 -26.49
C GLY A 293 -2.49 7.67 -26.74
N SER A 294 -1.56 8.15 -27.56
CA SER A 294 -1.38 9.56 -27.92
C SER A 294 -2.64 10.19 -28.53
N CYS A 295 -3.36 9.47 -29.40
CA CYS A 295 -4.60 9.97 -30.01
C CYS A 295 -5.69 10.26 -28.97
N HIS A 296 -5.90 9.35 -28.01
CA HIS A 296 -6.88 9.53 -26.94
C HIS A 296 -6.50 10.70 -26.02
N VAL A 297 -5.20 10.86 -25.73
CA VAL A 297 -4.69 12.00 -24.96
C VAL A 297 -5.01 13.31 -25.67
N SER A 298 -4.70 13.43 -26.97
CA SER A 298 -5.03 14.64 -27.76
C SER A 298 -6.53 14.92 -27.75
N GLN A 299 -7.35 13.89 -27.99
CA GLN A 299 -8.79 14.02 -28.00
C GLN A 299 -9.33 14.53 -26.66
N LEU A 300 -8.90 13.95 -25.54
CA LEU A 300 -9.34 14.41 -24.22
C LEU A 300 -8.86 15.85 -23.93
N CYS A 301 -7.63 16.21 -24.32
CA CYS A 301 -7.15 17.58 -24.20
C CYS A 301 -8.04 18.58 -24.95
N ASP A 302 -8.46 18.26 -26.16
CA ASP A 302 -9.35 19.12 -26.95
C ASP A 302 -10.75 19.19 -26.34
N MET A 303 -11.26 18.07 -25.83
CA MET A 303 -12.52 18.03 -25.09
C MET A 303 -12.46 18.87 -23.79
N VAL A 304 -11.34 18.87 -23.07
CA VAL A 304 -11.13 19.74 -21.89
C VAL A 304 -11.13 21.22 -22.28
N LYS A 305 -10.51 21.58 -23.42
CA LYS A 305 -10.54 22.97 -23.93
C LYS A 305 -11.96 23.40 -24.28
N GLU A 306 -12.70 22.56 -25.00
CA GLU A 306 -14.11 22.80 -25.34
C GLU A 306 -14.97 22.93 -24.07
N PHE A 307 -14.74 22.06 -23.09
CA PHE A 307 -15.42 22.12 -21.80
C PHE A 307 -15.11 23.43 -21.05
N ASN A 308 -13.86 23.88 -21.00
CA ASN A 308 -13.48 25.17 -20.42
C ASN A 308 -14.14 26.35 -21.14
N ALA A 309 -14.28 26.30 -22.46
CA ALA A 309 -15.01 27.33 -23.21
C ALA A 309 -16.49 27.37 -22.82
N LYS A 310 -17.13 26.20 -22.65
CA LYS A 310 -18.50 26.07 -22.12
C LYS A 310 -18.60 26.65 -20.71
N VAL A 311 -17.72 26.26 -19.79
CA VAL A 311 -17.70 26.74 -18.40
C VAL A 311 -17.52 28.25 -18.33
N SER A 312 -16.64 28.82 -19.15
CA SER A 312 -16.36 30.26 -19.17
C SER A 312 -17.54 31.12 -19.68
N SER A 313 -18.48 30.52 -20.41
CA SER A 313 -19.68 31.21 -20.88
C SER A 313 -20.77 31.35 -19.80
N GLU A 314 -20.69 30.55 -18.73
CA GLU A 314 -21.65 30.59 -17.62
C GLU A 314 -21.29 31.72 -16.65
N LYS A 315 -22.27 32.57 -16.32
CA LYS A 315 -22.05 33.71 -15.42
C LYS A 315 -22.15 33.27 -13.98
N LEU A 316 -21.01 33.03 -13.34
CA LEU A 316 -20.89 32.72 -11.92
C LEU A 316 -20.17 33.87 -11.18
N PRO A 317 -20.39 34.04 -9.87
CA PRO A 317 -19.65 35.01 -9.05
C PRO A 317 -18.13 34.81 -9.07
N VAL A 318 -17.68 33.57 -9.31
CA VAL A 318 -16.27 33.16 -9.39
C VAL A 318 -16.12 32.28 -10.62
N GLY A 319 -15.04 32.49 -11.39
CA GLY A 319 -14.75 31.67 -12.57
C GLY A 319 -14.39 30.24 -12.19
N ILE A 320 -14.49 29.29 -13.11
CA ILE A 320 -14.03 27.92 -12.92
C ILE A 320 -13.14 27.55 -14.10
N GLN A 321 -11.98 26.96 -13.82
CA GLN A 321 -11.02 26.56 -14.85
C GLN A 321 -10.46 25.18 -14.57
N PHE A 322 -10.45 24.33 -15.59
CA PHE A 322 -9.82 23.01 -15.53
C PHE A 322 -8.46 23.04 -16.24
N VAL A 323 -7.38 22.74 -15.53
CA VAL A 323 -6.01 22.87 -16.04
C VAL A 323 -5.33 21.51 -16.00
N ILE A 324 -4.87 21.04 -17.16
CA ILE A 324 -4.10 19.80 -17.26
C ILE A 324 -2.69 20.05 -16.70
N ARG A 325 -2.37 19.38 -15.60
CA ARG A 325 -1.09 19.48 -14.89
C ARG A 325 -0.19 18.29 -15.07
N GLY A 326 -0.64 17.22 -15.72
CA GLY A 326 0.21 16.05 -15.78
C GLY A 326 -0.43 14.78 -16.28
N LEU A 327 0.35 13.71 -16.13
CA LEU A 327 -0.01 12.35 -16.50
C LEU A 327 0.17 11.44 -15.28
N TRP A 328 -0.90 10.77 -14.90
CA TRP A 328 -0.90 9.69 -13.91
C TRP A 328 -0.96 8.36 -14.63
N THR A 329 0.03 7.49 -14.41
CA THR A 329 0.06 6.17 -15.03
C THR A 329 0.19 5.06 -14.00
N HIS A 330 -0.62 4.03 -14.16
CA HIS A 330 -0.52 2.80 -13.40
C HIS A 330 -0.17 1.65 -14.34
N GLU A 331 0.76 0.80 -13.92
CA GLU A 331 1.30 -0.29 -14.76
C GLU A 331 0.44 -1.55 -14.72
N ASP A 332 -0.70 -1.52 -14.01
CA ASP A 332 -1.71 -2.60 -13.88
C ASP A 332 -1.13 -4.01 -13.68
N GLY A 333 0.01 -4.08 -13.00
CA GLY A 333 0.69 -5.34 -12.70
C GLY A 333 1.40 -6.03 -13.87
N LEU A 334 1.57 -5.38 -15.03
CA LEU A 334 2.39 -5.91 -16.14
C LEU A 334 3.82 -6.24 -15.68
N LEU A 335 4.40 -5.33 -14.90
CA LEU A 335 5.74 -5.49 -14.35
C LEU A 335 5.76 -6.35 -13.10
N SER A 336 4.75 -6.25 -12.24
CA SER A 336 4.75 -7.00 -10.97
C SER A 336 4.29 -8.46 -11.16
N GLY A 337 3.20 -8.71 -11.89
CA GLY A 337 2.63 -10.04 -12.12
C GLY A 337 3.59 -11.02 -12.79
N THR A 338 4.55 -10.51 -13.55
CA THR A 338 5.61 -11.30 -14.18
C THR A 338 6.74 -11.68 -13.23
N ASP A 339 6.83 -11.15 -12.00
CA ASP A 339 7.92 -11.44 -11.04
C ASP A 339 7.57 -12.50 -9.99
N MET A 340 6.37 -13.08 -10.05
CA MET A 340 5.86 -13.92 -8.97
C MET A 340 6.57 -15.28 -8.95
N ALA A 341 7.49 -15.46 -8.00
CA ALA A 341 8.05 -16.78 -7.71
C ALA A 341 6.91 -17.80 -7.47
N PRO A 342 7.03 -19.05 -7.95
CA PRO A 342 6.04 -20.08 -7.73
C PRO A 342 5.86 -20.30 -6.22
N THR A 343 4.62 -20.52 -5.80
CA THR A 343 4.35 -20.97 -4.43
C THR A 343 5.07 -22.31 -4.23
N PRO A 344 5.94 -22.46 -3.23
CA PRO A 344 6.53 -23.75 -2.94
C PRO A 344 5.42 -24.71 -2.48
N SER A 345 4.94 -25.57 -3.37
CA SER A 345 4.15 -26.75 -3.00
C SER A 345 5.11 -27.89 -2.71
N HIS A 346 5.15 -28.35 -1.46
CA HIS A 346 6.10 -29.38 -1.02
C HIS A 346 5.89 -30.77 -1.65
N THR A 347 4.81 -31.00 -2.41
CA THR A 347 4.57 -32.24 -3.15
C THR A 347 5.40 -32.38 -4.44
N THR A 348 6.14 -31.34 -4.86
CA THR A 348 6.94 -31.34 -6.10
C THR A 348 8.34 -30.75 -5.87
N SER A 349 9.11 -31.34 -4.95
CA SER A 349 10.39 -30.79 -4.46
C SER A 349 11.53 -30.70 -5.49
N CYS A 350 11.52 -31.49 -6.57
CA CYS A 350 12.64 -31.51 -7.54
C CYS A 350 12.34 -30.87 -8.91
N PHE A 351 11.06 -30.70 -9.29
CA PHE A 351 10.69 -30.24 -10.64
C PHE A 351 10.44 -28.72 -10.75
N ILE A 352 10.13 -28.06 -9.64
CA ILE A 352 9.92 -26.59 -9.59
C ILE A 352 11.24 -25.82 -9.82
N PRO A 353 12.39 -26.19 -9.22
CA PRO A 353 13.66 -25.49 -9.45
C PRO A 353 14.09 -25.55 -10.92
N ALA A 354 14.00 -26.72 -11.56
CA ALA A 354 14.42 -26.89 -12.96
C ALA A 354 13.55 -26.07 -13.94
N ARG A 355 12.22 -26.06 -13.74
CA ARG A 355 11.30 -25.25 -14.56
C ARG A 355 11.46 -23.75 -14.33
N TRP A 356 11.78 -23.31 -13.11
CA TRP A 356 12.01 -21.88 -12.84
C TRP A 356 13.40 -21.41 -13.28
N CYS A 357 14.46 -22.22 -13.09
CA CYS A 357 15.78 -21.96 -13.68
C CYS A 357 15.67 -21.74 -15.20
N MET A 358 14.89 -22.57 -15.91
CA MET A 358 14.68 -22.37 -17.35
C MET A 358 13.83 -21.15 -17.69
N ARG A 359 12.94 -20.68 -16.79
CA ARG A 359 12.01 -19.57 -17.05
C ARG A 359 12.51 -18.21 -16.58
N TYR A 360 13.37 -18.15 -15.58
CA TYR A 360 13.78 -16.89 -14.94
C TYR A 360 14.59 -15.96 -15.85
N PRO A 361 15.60 -16.43 -16.62
CA PRO A 361 16.30 -15.56 -17.57
C PRO A 361 15.38 -14.95 -18.66
N PRO A 362 14.49 -15.73 -19.32
CA PRO A 362 13.48 -15.19 -20.23
C PRO A 362 12.52 -14.22 -19.55
N LEU A 363 12.13 -14.47 -18.29
CA LEU A 363 11.26 -13.59 -17.51
C LEU A 363 11.93 -12.24 -17.23
N ARG A 364 13.21 -12.25 -16.84
CA ARG A 364 14.01 -11.03 -16.62
C ARG A 364 14.20 -10.24 -17.91
N TRP A 365 14.43 -10.93 -19.03
CA TRP A 365 14.48 -10.31 -20.35
C TRP A 365 13.12 -9.70 -20.74
N TYR A 366 12.04 -10.45 -20.59
CA TYR A 366 10.67 -10.00 -20.86
C TYR A 366 10.32 -8.77 -20.02
N LYS A 367 10.73 -8.73 -18.75
CA LYS A 367 10.54 -7.55 -17.88
C LYS A 367 11.25 -6.32 -18.38
N ARG A 368 12.53 -6.43 -18.78
CA ARG A 368 13.25 -5.31 -19.38
C ARG A 368 12.56 -4.84 -20.66
N HIS A 369 12.06 -5.78 -21.47
CA HIS A 369 11.30 -5.46 -22.66
C HIS A 369 9.98 -4.76 -22.33
N ALA A 370 9.17 -5.31 -21.41
CA ALA A 370 7.91 -4.74 -20.96
C ALA A 370 8.09 -3.36 -20.34
N ALA A 371 9.11 -3.16 -19.50
CA ALA A 371 9.46 -1.87 -18.92
C ALA A 371 9.78 -0.85 -20.02
N LYS A 372 10.55 -1.25 -21.04
CA LYS A 372 10.84 -0.39 -22.20
C LYS A 372 9.57 -0.06 -23.00
N GLN A 373 8.65 -1.00 -23.19
CA GLN A 373 7.38 -0.76 -23.87
C GLN A 373 6.50 0.23 -23.09
N ILE A 374 6.39 0.05 -21.77
CA ILE A 374 5.69 0.97 -20.86
C ILE A 374 6.28 2.37 -20.95
N GLN A 375 7.61 2.49 -20.91
CA GLN A 375 8.31 3.76 -21.07
C GLN A 375 8.03 4.41 -22.43
N LEU A 376 8.10 3.66 -23.54
CA LEU A 376 7.81 4.16 -24.88
C LEU A 376 6.37 4.65 -25.03
N ARG A 377 5.40 3.92 -24.47
CA ARG A 377 3.98 4.32 -24.46
C ARG A 377 3.78 5.61 -23.68
N ARG A 378 4.39 5.72 -22.49
CA ARG A 378 4.33 6.94 -21.69
C ARG A 378 4.99 8.12 -22.43
N CYS A 379 6.15 7.92 -23.05
CA CYS A 379 6.79 8.93 -23.91
C CYS A 379 5.83 9.42 -25.01
N SER A 380 5.16 8.50 -25.72
CA SER A 380 4.22 8.86 -26.79
C SER A 380 3.05 9.71 -26.28
N MET A 381 2.52 9.40 -25.09
CA MET A 381 1.48 10.21 -24.43
C MET A 381 2.02 11.60 -24.02
N LEU A 382 3.22 11.65 -23.42
CA LEU A 382 3.85 12.89 -22.98
C LEU A 382 4.22 13.82 -24.14
N GLU A 383 4.64 13.27 -25.28
CA GLU A 383 4.91 14.06 -26.49
C GLU A 383 3.68 14.84 -26.96
N GLN A 384 2.49 14.27 -26.85
CA GLN A 384 1.23 14.97 -27.16
C GLN A 384 0.89 16.07 -26.17
N LEU A 385 1.31 15.92 -24.91
CA LEU A 385 1.13 16.92 -23.87
C LEU A 385 2.17 18.06 -23.96
N GLY A 386 2.96 18.12 -25.04
CA GLY A 386 3.96 19.17 -25.24
C GLY A 386 5.22 19.01 -24.38
N TYR A 387 5.42 17.82 -23.78
CA TYR A 387 6.52 17.54 -22.84
C TYR A 387 7.92 17.59 -23.47
N LYS A 388 8.05 17.81 -24.80
CA LYS A 388 9.33 17.93 -25.52
C LYS A 388 10.28 19.00 -24.93
N LYS A 389 9.77 19.95 -24.15
CA LYS A 389 10.56 21.01 -23.51
C LYS A 389 11.02 20.70 -22.08
N ARG A 390 10.73 19.52 -21.51
CA ARG A 390 10.95 19.19 -20.07
C ARG A 390 10.53 20.37 -19.18
N PRO A 391 9.24 20.71 -19.16
CA PRO A 391 8.74 21.78 -18.29
C PRO A 391 9.24 21.57 -16.85
N PRO A 392 9.46 22.67 -16.10
CA PRO A 392 9.83 22.53 -14.69
C PRO A 392 8.78 21.64 -14.01
N PRO A 393 9.22 20.73 -13.12
CA PRO A 393 8.34 19.73 -12.55
C PRO A 393 7.19 20.30 -11.70
N ASP A 394 7.25 21.58 -11.35
CA ASP A 394 6.19 22.30 -10.65
C ASP A 394 5.00 22.63 -11.58
N GLU A 395 5.26 22.76 -12.88
CA GLU A 395 4.27 23.08 -13.91
C GLU A 395 3.58 21.81 -14.45
N PHE A 396 4.35 20.74 -14.63
CA PHE A 396 3.86 19.47 -15.17
C PHE A 396 4.40 18.26 -14.42
N LEU A 397 3.50 17.43 -13.88
CA LEU A 397 3.81 16.29 -13.04
C LEU A 397 3.61 14.96 -13.79
N THR A 398 4.61 14.07 -13.73
CA THR A 398 4.48 12.69 -14.20
C THR A 398 4.65 11.73 -13.04
N SER A 399 3.54 11.10 -12.66
CA SER A 399 3.45 10.25 -11.48
C SER A 399 3.07 8.83 -11.87
N GLY A 400 3.65 7.84 -11.18
CA GLY A 400 3.31 6.44 -11.39
C GLY A 400 4.14 5.47 -10.56
N GLY A 401 4.16 4.21 -10.99
CA GLY A 401 4.90 3.15 -10.32
C GLY A 401 4.20 2.60 -9.07
N SER A 402 4.84 1.60 -8.45
CA SER A 402 4.34 0.93 -7.25
C SER A 402 5.50 0.38 -6.43
N SER A 403 5.23 -0.05 -5.19
CA SER A 403 6.25 -0.78 -4.41
C SER A 403 6.74 -2.07 -5.10
N ALA A 404 5.94 -2.69 -5.96
CA ALA A 404 6.35 -3.91 -6.68
C ALA A 404 7.22 -3.60 -7.92
N SER A 405 7.08 -2.43 -8.53
CA SER A 405 7.84 -1.98 -9.70
C SER A 405 8.88 -0.89 -9.37
N LEU A 406 9.13 -0.64 -8.09
CA LEU A 406 9.95 0.48 -7.59
C LEU A 406 11.34 0.57 -8.26
N ALA A 407 12.05 -0.56 -8.41
CA ALA A 407 13.36 -0.59 -9.05
C ALA A 407 13.32 -0.13 -10.53
N TYR A 408 12.24 -0.45 -11.26
CA TYR A 408 12.04 -0.01 -12.63
C TYR A 408 11.56 1.43 -12.69
N ALA A 409 10.59 1.80 -11.85
CA ALA A 409 10.06 3.15 -11.76
C ALA A 409 11.15 4.16 -11.36
N ALA A 410 12.14 3.76 -10.55
CA ALA A 410 13.32 4.57 -10.23
C ALA A 410 14.21 4.83 -11.46
N GLN A 411 14.30 3.89 -12.42
CA GLN A 411 15.10 4.07 -13.64
C GLN A 411 14.33 4.73 -14.79
N ASP A 412 13.01 4.83 -14.69
CA ASP A 412 12.17 5.35 -15.77
C ASP A 412 12.25 6.88 -15.90
N GLU A 413 13.00 7.39 -16.87
CA GLU A 413 13.20 8.83 -17.08
C GLU A 413 11.92 9.63 -17.38
N THR A 414 10.81 8.95 -17.69
CA THR A 414 9.53 9.63 -17.96
C THR A 414 8.76 9.99 -16.69
N LEU A 415 9.15 9.45 -15.53
CA LEU A 415 8.53 9.71 -14.24
C LEU A 415 9.33 10.75 -13.45
N ALA A 416 8.66 11.80 -12.99
CA ALA A 416 9.21 12.77 -12.04
C ALA A 416 8.98 12.34 -10.58
N GLU A 417 7.93 11.53 -10.36
CA GLU A 417 7.48 11.11 -9.05
C GLU A 417 7.06 9.63 -9.05
N VAL A 418 7.45 8.90 -8.00
CA VAL A 418 7.17 7.46 -7.86
C VAL A 418 6.30 7.20 -6.64
N CYS A 419 5.27 6.39 -6.82
CA CYS A 419 4.33 6.02 -5.78
C CYS A 419 4.77 4.79 -4.98
N VAL A 420 4.73 4.89 -3.64
CA VAL A 420 5.15 3.81 -2.72
C VAL A 420 4.18 3.72 -1.55
N ALA A 421 3.84 2.49 -1.14
CA ALA A 421 3.04 2.25 0.07
C ALA A 421 3.27 0.87 0.67
N ALA A 422 2.65 -0.18 0.10
CA ALA A 422 2.62 -1.52 0.67
C ALA A 422 4.02 -2.12 0.92
N GLY A 423 5.04 -1.67 0.18
CA GLY A 423 6.44 -2.04 0.41
C GLY A 423 6.97 -1.68 1.79
N LEU A 424 6.53 -0.55 2.36
CA LEU A 424 6.96 -0.10 3.69
C LEU A 424 6.61 -1.13 4.79
N LEU A 425 5.49 -1.84 4.60
CA LEU A 425 4.97 -2.84 5.53
C LEU A 425 5.29 -4.29 5.10
N CYS A 426 5.44 -4.52 3.80
CA CYS A 426 5.88 -5.77 3.18
C CYS A 426 5.09 -7.00 3.67
N GLY A 427 3.79 -7.05 3.35
CA GLY A 427 2.98 -8.27 3.47
C GLY A 427 3.58 -9.43 2.65
N HIS A 428 3.26 -10.69 2.98
CA HIS A 428 3.99 -11.83 2.42
C HIS A 428 3.76 -12.02 0.91
N HIS A 429 2.77 -11.37 0.30
CA HIS A 429 2.65 -11.32 -1.15
C HIS A 429 3.90 -10.70 -1.81
N MET A 430 4.52 -9.72 -1.15
CA MET A 430 5.69 -9.03 -1.68
C MET A 430 6.98 -9.86 -1.65
N ASP A 431 7.01 -10.92 -0.86
CA ASP A 431 8.15 -11.85 -0.82
C ASP A 431 8.35 -12.54 -2.17
N ARG A 432 7.26 -12.68 -2.95
CA ARG A 432 7.26 -13.33 -4.26
C ARG A 432 7.96 -12.51 -5.33
N TYR A 433 8.13 -11.20 -5.13
CA TYR A 433 8.83 -10.34 -6.08
C TYR A 433 10.34 -10.49 -5.90
N ALA A 434 11.01 -11.06 -6.91
CA ALA A 434 12.46 -11.29 -6.90
C ALA A 434 13.25 -9.97 -6.71
N ASN A 435 12.77 -8.88 -7.29
CA ASN A 435 13.41 -7.55 -7.23
C ASN A 435 12.89 -6.67 -6.09
N SER A 436 12.04 -7.19 -5.20
CA SER A 436 11.66 -6.41 -4.02
C SER A 436 12.92 -6.09 -3.21
N ILE A 437 12.96 -4.91 -2.60
CA ILE A 437 14.04 -4.48 -1.68
C ILE A 437 13.56 -4.48 -0.23
N PHE A 438 12.28 -4.78 -0.01
CA PHE A 438 11.61 -4.61 1.26
C PHE A 438 11.81 -5.81 2.18
N LYS A 439 11.97 -5.51 3.47
CA LYS A 439 11.97 -6.45 4.57
C LYS A 439 10.55 -6.52 5.16
N PRO A 440 10.09 -7.71 5.58
CA PRO A 440 8.85 -7.84 6.33
C PRO A 440 8.88 -6.97 7.59
N SER A 441 7.90 -6.09 7.76
CA SER A 441 7.78 -5.28 8.98
C SER A 441 6.42 -5.40 9.64
N LEU A 442 5.35 -5.76 8.93
CA LEU A 442 4.00 -5.93 9.47
C LEU A 442 3.68 -7.37 9.89
N TYR A 443 3.15 -7.51 11.11
CA TYR A 443 2.75 -8.78 11.71
C TYR A 443 1.46 -8.62 12.51
N PHE A 444 0.81 -9.74 12.80
CA PHE A 444 -0.23 -9.81 13.82
C PHE A 444 -0.14 -11.12 14.61
N ALA A 445 -0.63 -11.13 15.84
CA ALA A 445 -0.66 -12.32 16.68
C ALA A 445 -2.09 -12.64 17.12
N LEU A 446 -2.42 -13.93 17.07
CA LEU A 446 -3.68 -14.50 17.55
C LEU A 446 -3.38 -15.53 18.64
N ALA A 447 -4.29 -15.67 19.61
CA ALA A 447 -4.18 -16.71 20.63
C ALA A 447 -4.81 -18.02 20.13
N VAL A 448 -4.15 -19.14 20.44
CA VAL A 448 -4.72 -20.48 20.24
C VAL A 448 -5.92 -20.64 21.16
N THR A 449 -7.09 -20.94 20.59
CA THR A 449 -8.31 -21.22 21.36
C THR A 449 -8.57 -22.71 21.51
N ARG A 450 -8.21 -23.51 20.50
CA ARG A 450 -8.49 -24.94 20.49
C ARG A 450 -7.31 -25.72 19.92
N VAL A 451 -7.01 -26.86 20.54
CA VAL A 451 -6.02 -27.84 20.06
C VAL A 451 -6.77 -29.10 19.67
N ARG A 452 -6.61 -29.54 18.42
CA ARG A 452 -7.32 -30.68 17.84
C ARG A 452 -6.36 -31.86 17.60
N PRO A 453 -6.89 -33.09 17.45
CA PRO A 453 -6.09 -34.26 17.08
C PRO A 453 -5.27 -34.00 15.80
N LYS A 454 -4.17 -34.72 15.62
CA LYS A 454 -3.19 -34.50 14.53
C LYS A 454 -2.51 -33.11 14.56
N ARG A 455 -2.44 -32.49 15.74
CA ARG A 455 -1.66 -31.26 16.00
C ARG A 455 -2.13 -30.04 15.17
N VAL A 456 -3.44 -29.92 14.99
CA VAL A 456 -4.08 -28.74 14.41
C VAL A 456 -4.47 -27.78 15.53
N LEU A 457 -4.00 -26.54 15.43
CA LEU A 457 -4.27 -25.43 16.33
C LEU A 457 -5.27 -24.50 15.66
N ILE A 458 -6.30 -24.11 16.39
CA ILE A 458 -7.27 -23.11 15.96
C ILE A 458 -7.00 -21.82 16.73
N CYS A 459 -6.83 -20.73 16.01
CA CYS A 459 -6.67 -19.39 16.57
C CYS A 459 -7.93 -18.58 16.33
N SER A 460 -8.37 -17.81 17.32
CA SER A 460 -9.53 -16.91 17.18
C SER A 460 -9.09 -15.58 16.58
N GLY A 461 -9.75 -15.16 15.50
CA GLY A 461 -9.59 -13.87 14.86
C GLY A 461 -9.52 -13.94 13.34
N PHE A 462 -10.15 -12.94 12.70
CA PHE A 462 -10.10 -12.56 11.29
C PHE A 462 -10.58 -13.57 10.23
N GLY A 463 -10.49 -14.88 10.45
CA GLY A 463 -10.99 -15.91 9.53
C GLY A 463 -10.76 -15.59 8.05
N HIS A 464 -11.84 -15.60 7.27
CA HIS A 464 -11.85 -15.32 5.83
C HIS A 464 -11.50 -13.87 5.50
N SER A 465 -11.72 -12.91 6.41
CA SER A 465 -11.35 -11.51 6.21
C SER A 465 -9.85 -11.32 5.99
N LEU A 466 -9.00 -12.22 6.51
CA LEU A 466 -7.56 -12.25 6.25
C LEU A 466 -7.14 -13.49 5.46
N PHE A 467 -7.92 -13.83 4.43
CA PHE A 467 -7.62 -14.96 3.56
C PHE A 467 -6.20 -14.92 2.99
N GLY A 468 -5.49 -16.03 3.15
CA GLY A 468 -4.13 -16.22 2.67
C GLY A 468 -3.04 -15.79 3.66
N ALA A 469 -3.37 -15.27 4.85
CA ALA A 469 -2.38 -15.01 5.88
C ALA A 469 -1.58 -16.27 6.26
N VAL A 470 -0.30 -16.07 6.56
CA VAL A 470 0.65 -17.17 6.81
C VAL A 470 1.14 -17.12 8.25
N ALA A 471 1.04 -18.23 8.98
CA ALA A 471 1.67 -18.40 10.29
C ALA A 471 3.19 -18.45 10.12
N VAL A 472 3.90 -17.61 10.85
CA VAL A 472 5.35 -17.43 10.70
C VAL A 472 6.14 -17.68 11.98
N TYR A 473 5.50 -17.54 13.15
CA TYR A 473 6.14 -17.86 14.41
C TYR A 473 5.13 -18.44 15.42
N PRO A 474 5.46 -19.53 16.14
CA PRO A 474 6.68 -20.32 16.04
C PRO A 474 6.95 -20.97 14.66
N PRO A 475 8.22 -21.19 14.27
CA PRO A 475 8.59 -21.58 12.90
C PRO A 475 8.16 -23.00 12.51
N GLN A 476 7.74 -23.82 13.48
CA GLN A 476 7.26 -25.19 13.26
C GLN A 476 5.83 -25.20 12.69
N LEU A 477 5.15 -24.05 12.67
CA LEU A 477 3.77 -23.93 12.24
C LEU A 477 3.63 -23.73 10.73
N ARG A 478 2.57 -24.29 10.17
CA ARG A 478 2.16 -24.14 8.77
C ARG A 478 0.70 -23.73 8.73
N SER A 479 0.40 -22.65 8.01
CA SER A 479 -1.00 -22.34 7.69
C SER A 479 -1.62 -23.49 6.92
N THR A 480 -2.83 -23.88 7.33
CA THR A 480 -3.61 -24.89 6.65
C THR A 480 -4.98 -24.31 6.34
N GLN A 481 -5.47 -24.57 5.13
CA GLN A 481 -6.87 -24.31 4.81
C GLN A 481 -7.68 -25.45 5.44
N CYS A 482 -8.01 -25.31 6.72
CA CYS A 482 -8.96 -26.19 7.37
C CYS A 482 -10.36 -25.78 6.92
N HIS A 483 -10.96 -26.58 6.04
CA HIS A 483 -12.34 -26.40 5.61
C HIS A 483 -13.30 -27.30 6.37
N GLY A 484 -14.52 -26.83 6.62
CA GLY A 484 -15.64 -27.65 7.08
C GLY A 484 -16.14 -27.39 8.51
N THR A 485 -16.93 -28.32 9.05
CA THR A 485 -17.79 -28.21 10.27
C THR A 485 -17.08 -27.96 11.61
N HIS A 486 -15.79 -27.64 11.59
CA HIS A 486 -14.92 -27.64 12.77
C HIS A 486 -14.07 -26.39 12.93
N VAL A 487 -14.01 -25.54 11.90
CA VAL A 487 -13.42 -24.21 11.96
C VAL A 487 -14.51 -23.26 11.50
N ASP A 488 -14.80 -22.25 12.30
CA ASP A 488 -15.62 -21.14 11.84
C ASP A 488 -14.76 -20.32 10.89
N GLU A 489 -14.94 -20.52 9.58
CA GLU A 489 -14.11 -19.90 8.56
C GLU A 489 -14.21 -18.37 8.59
N ASP A 490 -15.25 -17.78 9.18
CA ASP A 490 -15.42 -16.34 9.28
C ASP A 490 -14.65 -15.74 10.46
N LEU A 491 -14.46 -16.51 11.54
CA LEU A 491 -13.91 -16.02 12.80
C LEU A 491 -12.58 -16.66 13.21
N GLU A 492 -12.15 -17.74 12.56
CA GLU A 492 -11.04 -18.56 13.04
C GLU A 492 -10.03 -18.92 11.95
N MET A 493 -8.78 -19.08 12.37
CA MET A 493 -7.68 -19.51 11.53
C MET A 493 -7.11 -20.85 11.98
N GLY A 494 -7.01 -21.79 11.04
CA GLY A 494 -6.37 -23.09 11.24
C GLY A 494 -4.87 -23.08 10.96
N VAL A 495 -4.09 -23.62 11.90
CA VAL A 495 -2.64 -23.78 11.78
C VAL A 495 -2.24 -25.19 12.17
N MET A 496 -1.31 -25.80 11.45
CA MET A 496 -0.86 -27.17 11.68
C MET A 496 0.62 -27.18 12.07
N LEU A 497 1.00 -28.03 13.02
CA LEU A 497 2.42 -28.30 13.29
C LEU A 497 3.04 -29.14 12.17
N SER A 498 4.25 -28.79 11.75
CA SER A 498 4.97 -29.48 10.68
C SER A 498 5.26 -30.94 11.05
N ASP A 499 5.16 -31.83 10.06
CA ASP A 499 5.57 -33.24 10.17
C ASP A 499 7.04 -33.33 10.63
N GLY A 500 7.32 -34.17 11.63
CA GLY A 500 8.67 -34.35 12.21
C GLY A 500 9.01 -33.41 13.37
N THR A 501 8.10 -32.51 13.78
CA THR A 501 8.29 -31.72 15.01
C THR A 501 8.29 -32.66 16.24
N SER A 502 9.27 -32.54 17.15
CA SER A 502 9.32 -33.35 18.38
C SER A 502 8.00 -33.29 19.15
N ALA A 503 7.61 -34.41 19.78
CA ALA A 503 6.45 -34.46 20.65
C ALA A 503 6.55 -33.52 21.87
N GLU A 504 7.75 -33.04 22.18
CA GLU A 504 8.02 -32.12 23.29
C GLU A 504 7.69 -30.65 22.97
N TYR A 505 7.42 -30.31 21.70
CA TYR A 505 7.03 -28.95 21.34
C TYR A 505 5.54 -28.71 21.63
N PHE A 506 5.24 -28.29 22.85
CA PHE A 506 3.87 -28.05 23.32
C PHE A 506 3.44 -26.61 23.03
N ILE A 507 2.49 -26.44 22.11
CA ILE A 507 1.72 -25.20 21.96
C ILE A 507 0.33 -25.47 22.53
N GLY A 508 -0.03 -24.71 23.56
CA GLY A 508 -1.28 -24.86 24.30
C GLY A 508 -2.31 -23.78 23.97
N ILE A 509 -3.49 -23.91 24.59
CA ILE A 509 -4.51 -22.86 24.58
C ILE A 509 -3.94 -21.59 25.25
N GLY A 510 -4.19 -20.43 24.65
CA GLY A 510 -3.70 -19.13 25.09
C GLY A 510 -2.30 -18.78 24.55
N ASP A 511 -1.57 -19.72 23.96
CA ASP A 511 -0.28 -19.40 23.36
C ASP A 511 -0.47 -18.51 22.12
N PRO A 512 0.35 -17.46 21.95
CA PRO A 512 0.27 -16.60 20.78
C PRO A 512 0.92 -17.27 19.55
N VAL A 513 0.27 -17.15 18.40
CA VAL A 513 0.80 -17.48 17.08
C VAL A 513 0.89 -16.20 16.27
N VAL A 514 2.07 -15.92 15.71
CA VAL A 514 2.34 -14.76 14.87
C VAL A 514 2.13 -15.13 13.41
N PHE A 515 1.44 -14.24 12.71
CA PHE A 515 1.10 -14.34 11.31
C PHE A 515 1.63 -13.12 10.54
N ARG A 516 1.75 -13.29 9.23
CA ARG A 516 1.90 -12.19 8.26
C ARG A 516 0.68 -12.14 7.36
N PRO A 517 0.12 -10.95 7.09
CA PRO A 517 -0.99 -10.81 6.16
C PRO A 517 -0.49 -10.90 4.71
N LYS A 518 -1.37 -11.32 3.80
CA LYS A 518 -1.09 -11.33 2.35
C LYS A 518 -0.86 -9.91 1.83
N TYR A 519 -1.78 -9.01 2.15
CA TYR A 519 -1.70 -7.58 1.86
C TYR A 519 -1.77 -6.82 3.18
N SER A 520 -0.93 -5.80 3.32
CA SER A 520 -0.92 -4.95 4.52
C SER A 520 -2.24 -4.22 4.72
N SER A 521 -2.84 -3.75 3.62
CA SER A 521 -4.08 -3.00 3.62
C SER A 521 -5.23 -3.75 4.29
N THR A 522 -5.41 -5.03 3.93
CA THR A 522 -6.50 -5.86 4.46
C THR A 522 -6.43 -6.02 5.97
N LEU A 523 -5.23 -6.13 6.57
CA LEU A 523 -5.10 -6.16 8.03
C LEU A 523 -5.48 -4.82 8.67
N LEU A 524 -5.04 -3.73 8.05
CA LEU A 524 -5.18 -2.37 8.62
C LEU A 524 -6.59 -1.81 8.49
N GLU A 525 -7.43 -2.38 7.61
CA GLU A 525 -8.87 -2.14 7.57
C GLU A 525 -9.63 -2.84 8.72
N LEU A 526 -9.05 -3.87 9.32
CA LEU A 526 -9.71 -4.74 10.30
C LEU A 526 -9.34 -4.43 11.76
N VAL A 527 -8.19 -3.79 11.99
CA VAL A 527 -7.70 -3.49 13.35
C VAL A 527 -7.80 -2.01 13.65
N ASP A 528 -8.10 -1.65 14.89
CA ASP A 528 -8.22 -0.23 15.31
C ASP A 528 -6.86 0.40 15.58
N SER A 529 -5.87 -0.40 15.99
CA SER A 529 -4.55 0.10 16.38
C SER A 529 -3.42 -0.83 15.94
N LEU A 530 -2.27 -0.23 15.70
CA LEU A 530 -1.02 -0.89 15.33
C LEU A 530 0.08 -0.51 16.32
N LEU A 531 0.73 -1.51 16.92
CA LEU A 531 1.84 -1.25 17.84
C LEU A 531 3.16 -1.14 17.07
N LEU A 532 3.98 -0.13 17.37
CA LEU A 532 5.38 -0.12 16.96
C LEU A 532 6.21 -0.85 18.01
N ILE A 533 7.00 -1.84 17.57
CA ILE A 533 7.92 -2.57 18.45
C ILE A 533 9.38 -2.23 18.14
N THR A 534 10.19 -2.12 19.19
CA THR A 534 11.64 -1.91 19.11
C THR A 534 12.38 -3.21 18.78
N GLU A 535 13.69 -3.12 18.51
CA GLU A 535 14.53 -4.32 18.32
C GLU A 535 14.56 -5.25 19.54
N GLU A 536 14.35 -4.70 20.74
CA GLU A 536 14.25 -5.43 22.00
C GLU A 536 12.86 -6.06 22.21
N GLY A 537 11.91 -5.82 21.30
CA GLY A 537 10.55 -6.36 21.36
C GLY A 537 9.68 -5.63 22.38
N GLU A 538 10.01 -4.39 22.70
CA GLU A 538 9.21 -3.50 23.55
C GLU A 538 8.31 -2.62 22.70
N VAL A 539 7.14 -2.24 23.22
CA VAL A 539 6.23 -1.33 22.51
C VAL A 539 6.72 0.10 22.68
N SER A 540 7.05 0.76 21.57
CA SER A 540 7.47 2.17 21.56
C SER A 540 6.31 3.14 21.34
N ALA A 541 5.28 2.73 20.60
CA ALA A 541 4.10 3.53 20.33
C ALA A 541 2.90 2.65 19.95
N SER A 542 1.70 3.20 20.08
CA SER A 542 0.46 2.64 19.53
C SER A 542 -0.17 3.66 18.59
N MET A 543 -0.34 3.29 17.33
CA MET A 543 -0.86 4.16 16.28
C MET A 543 -2.27 3.75 15.87
N ARG A 544 -3.16 4.72 15.67
CA ARG A 544 -4.53 4.41 15.21
C ARG A 544 -4.56 4.19 13.70
N THR A 545 -5.27 3.15 13.27
CA THR A 545 -5.64 2.99 11.86
C THR A 545 -6.83 3.90 11.56
N TYR A 546 -7.23 3.99 10.28
CA TYR A 546 -8.49 4.65 9.92
C TYR A 546 -9.67 4.09 10.70
N ARG A 547 -9.77 2.77 10.85
CA ARG A 547 -10.82 2.13 11.64
C ARG A 547 -10.83 2.64 13.10
N GLY A 548 -9.66 2.71 13.74
CA GLY A 548 -9.53 3.20 15.10
C GLY A 548 -9.72 4.71 15.27
N GLU A 549 -9.60 5.48 14.20
CA GLU A 549 -10.04 6.88 14.16
C GLU A 549 -11.57 7.01 13.95
N GLY A 550 -12.29 5.90 13.73
CA GLY A 550 -13.73 5.90 13.42
C GLY A 550 -14.03 6.09 11.93
N TRP A 551 -13.03 5.95 11.07
CA TRP A 551 -13.13 6.13 9.63
C TRP A 551 -13.32 4.79 8.95
N ASN A 552 -14.47 4.60 8.35
CA ASN A 552 -14.69 3.51 7.41
C ASN A 552 -14.65 4.09 6.00
N ILE A 553 -13.62 3.72 5.25
CA ILE A 553 -13.40 4.25 3.89
C ILE A 553 -14.50 3.80 2.91
N TRP A 554 -15.25 2.76 3.27
CA TRP A 554 -16.30 2.15 2.46
C TRP A 554 -17.72 2.57 2.87
N ALA A 555 -17.87 3.31 3.98
CA ALA A 555 -19.15 3.85 4.46
C ALA A 555 -19.22 5.35 4.20
#